data_AF-A0A498N665-F1
#
_entry.id   AF-A0A498N665-F1
#
_cell.length_a   1.000
_cell.length_b   1.000
_cell.length_c   1.000
_cell.angle_alpha   90.00
_cell.angle_beta   90.00
_cell.angle_gamma   90.00
#
_symmetry.space_group_name_H-M   'P 1'
#
loop_
_entity.id
_entity.type
_entity.pdbx_description
1 polymer ?
#
loop_
_entity_poly.entity_id
_entity_poly.type
_entity_poly.pdbx_seq_one_letter_code
_entity_poly.pdbx_strand_id
1 'polypeptide(L)'
;MRAWAELRQRSGNHLVTSSPLARKRSQWRFGPGGRRDDGDGLPAAKGEMQMKREDLKERDENVKKEEEKLKKSIVKYNKFLQENDARRLRAIKKAEAERAQIRLKELEIQKLNAENDTLLAQKELLENRVRKATWYQEFLERAAKMSGKELKLRHFHSTAAKETLLFAQLKATICNIYQMITHYKRVSVDTEDTFKQLEMVNNAKILLIQKYFQIMKAIDDELKFNIMTRPNRTEEKDSRD
;
A
#
# COMPACT_ATOMS: atom_id res chain seq x y z
N MET A 1 -59.63 0.94 -8.76
CA MET A 1 -60.95 1.56 -8.51
C MET A 1 -61.96 1.17 -9.60
N ARG A 2 -62.30 -0.13 -9.77
CA ARG A 2 -63.33 -0.58 -10.74
C ARG A 2 -64.06 -1.89 -10.32
N ALA A 3 -64.08 -2.25 -9.04
CA ALA A 3 -64.74 -3.49 -8.58
C ALA A 3 -65.77 -3.29 -7.44
N TRP A 4 -66.03 -2.04 -7.04
CA TRP A 4 -66.94 -1.73 -5.93
C TRP A 4 -68.28 -1.09 -6.36
N ALA A 5 -68.51 -0.92 -7.66
CA ALA A 5 -69.75 -0.34 -8.20
C ALA A 5 -70.80 -1.39 -8.62
N GLU A 6 -70.46 -2.67 -8.69
CA GLU A 6 -71.30 -3.72 -9.31
C GLU A 6 -72.07 -4.60 -8.30
N LEU A 7 -71.85 -4.41 -7.00
CA LEU A 7 -72.52 -5.19 -5.93
C LEU A 7 -73.59 -4.38 -5.17
N ARG A 8 -73.99 -3.22 -5.70
CA ARG A 8 -75.12 -2.42 -5.17
C ARG A 8 -76.32 -2.35 -6.12
N GLN A 9 -76.31 -3.14 -7.20
CA GLN A 9 -77.37 -3.17 -8.23
C GLN A 9 -78.16 -4.50 -8.30
N ARG A 10 -78.05 -5.39 -7.30
CA ARG A 10 -78.73 -6.71 -7.35
C ARG A 10 -79.61 -7.09 -6.15
N SER A 11 -80.02 -6.15 -5.30
CA SER A 11 -81.08 -6.44 -4.30
C SER A 11 -82.00 -5.26 -3.97
N GLY A 12 -82.06 -4.26 -4.86
CA GLY A 12 -83.06 -3.19 -4.79
C GLY A 12 -84.05 -3.37 -5.93
N ASN A 13 -85.05 -4.23 -5.73
CA ASN A 13 -86.38 -4.24 -6.38
C ASN A 13 -86.95 -5.65 -6.32
N HIS A 14 -87.68 -5.91 -5.25
CA HIS A 14 -88.94 -6.62 -5.35
C HIS A 14 -89.84 -5.77 -4.50
N LEU A 15 -90.68 -4.98 -5.17
CA LEU A 15 -91.85 -4.41 -4.54
C LEU A 15 -92.47 -5.51 -3.70
N VAL A 16 -92.80 -5.15 -2.46
CA VAL A 16 -93.79 -5.85 -1.65
C VAL A 16 -95.05 -5.92 -2.50
N THR A 17 -95.19 -6.99 -3.27
CA THR A 17 -96.44 -7.38 -3.90
C THR A 17 -97.31 -7.87 -2.77
N SER A 18 -98.14 -6.95 -2.28
CA SER A 18 -99.24 -7.20 -1.35
C SER A 18 -99.84 -8.59 -1.60
N SER A 19 -99.64 -9.50 -0.64
CA SER A 19 -100.22 -10.84 -0.69
C SER A 19 -101.74 -10.75 -0.88
N PRO A 20 -102.36 -11.62 -1.71
CA PRO A 20 -103.79 -11.60 -1.99
C PRO A 20 -104.59 -12.14 -0.80
N LEU A 21 -104.68 -11.34 0.27
CA LEU A 21 -105.58 -11.57 1.41
C LEU A 21 -106.40 -10.31 1.68
N ALA A 22 -107.00 -9.77 0.62
CA ALA A 22 -107.97 -8.69 0.70
C ALA A 22 -109.12 -8.89 -0.30
N ARG A 23 -109.75 -10.07 -0.31
CA ARG A 23 -111.10 -10.25 -0.87
C ARG A 23 -111.79 -11.51 -0.34
N LYS A 24 -112.34 -11.42 0.87
CA LYS A 24 -113.49 -12.21 1.33
C LYS A 24 -114.00 -11.61 2.64
N ARG A 25 -114.57 -10.42 2.53
CA ARG A 25 -115.49 -9.86 3.53
C ARG A 25 -116.80 -9.65 2.77
N SER A 26 -117.89 -10.15 3.34
CA SER A 26 -119.24 -10.22 2.78
C SER A 26 -119.51 -11.48 1.94
N GLN A 27 -120.01 -12.53 2.58
CA GLN A 27 -121.37 -13.07 2.33
C GLN A 27 -121.57 -14.35 3.17
N TRP A 28 -121.71 -14.18 4.49
CA TRP A 28 -122.27 -15.23 5.34
C TRP A 28 -123.76 -15.30 5.04
N ARG A 29 -124.14 -16.23 4.15
CA ARG A 29 -125.53 -16.58 3.90
C ARG A 29 -125.90 -17.59 5.00
N PHE A 30 -126.64 -17.11 6.01
CA PHE A 30 -127.25 -17.97 7.02
C PHE A 30 -128.20 -18.97 6.32
N GLY A 31 -127.89 -20.26 6.37
CA GLY A 31 -128.83 -21.34 6.09
C GLY A 31 -129.39 -21.87 7.42
N PRO A 32 -130.69 -22.19 7.50
CA PRO A 32 -131.28 -22.69 8.74
C PRO A 32 -131.04 -24.20 8.88
N GLY A 33 -130.63 -24.61 10.08
CA GLY A 33 -130.77 -26.00 10.52
C GLY A 33 -129.49 -26.84 10.42
N GLY A 34 -128.89 -27.09 11.57
CA GLY A 34 -127.84 -28.11 11.68
C GLY A 34 -126.98 -27.91 12.92
N ARG A 35 -127.44 -28.52 14.02
CA ARG A 35 -126.72 -28.90 15.25
C ARG A 35 -125.36 -28.24 15.55
N ARG A 36 -125.34 -27.54 16.68
CA ARG A 36 -124.15 -27.22 17.47
C ARG A 36 -123.42 -28.53 17.84
N ASP A 37 -122.30 -28.80 17.19
CA ASP A 37 -121.21 -29.62 17.73
C ASP A 37 -120.15 -28.66 18.29
N ASP A 38 -120.53 -27.92 19.33
CA ASP A 38 -119.64 -27.04 20.09
C ASP A 38 -118.92 -27.91 21.14
N GLY A 39 -117.91 -28.68 20.74
CA GLY A 39 -117.19 -29.57 21.67
C GLY A 39 -115.76 -29.97 21.30
N ASP A 40 -115.54 -30.52 20.11
CA ASP A 40 -114.30 -31.27 19.81
C ASP A 40 -113.26 -30.57 18.92
N GLY A 41 -113.58 -29.46 18.25
CA GLY A 41 -112.62 -28.74 17.39
C GLY A 41 -111.68 -27.77 18.12
N LEU A 42 -112.14 -27.23 19.25
CA LEU A 42 -111.38 -26.30 20.10
C LEU A 42 -110.15 -26.92 20.77
N PRO A 43 -110.21 -28.14 21.36
CA PRO A 43 -109.03 -28.78 21.93
C PRO A 43 -107.98 -29.17 20.88
N ALA A 44 -108.40 -29.65 19.70
CA ALA A 44 -107.50 -29.98 18.61
C ALA A 44 -106.75 -28.74 18.07
N ALA A 45 -107.47 -27.65 17.79
CA ALA A 45 -106.86 -26.38 17.35
C ALA A 45 -105.94 -25.78 18.43
N LYS A 46 -106.27 -25.93 19.72
CA LYS A 46 -105.42 -25.50 20.83
C LYS A 46 -104.13 -26.33 20.91
N GLY A 47 -104.20 -27.64 20.70
CA GLY A 47 -103.04 -28.53 20.62
C GLY A 47 -102.12 -28.21 19.43
N GLU A 48 -102.69 -27.98 18.25
CA GLU A 48 -101.91 -27.55 17.07
C GLU A 48 -101.23 -26.19 17.26
N MET A 49 -101.91 -25.23 17.88
CA MET A 49 -101.30 -23.94 18.23
C MET A 49 -100.23 -24.08 19.30
N GLN A 50 -100.35 -25.06 20.19
CA GLN A 50 -99.36 -25.33 21.23
C GLN A 50 -98.09 -25.95 20.63
N MET A 51 -98.23 -26.97 19.77
CA MET A 51 -97.11 -27.53 19.00
C MET A 51 -96.39 -26.46 18.17
N LYS A 52 -97.13 -25.59 17.46
CA LYS A 52 -96.52 -24.47 16.70
C LYS A 52 -95.78 -23.47 17.60
N ARG A 53 -96.28 -23.21 18.81
CA ARG A 53 -95.57 -22.35 19.78
C ARG A 53 -94.28 -23.01 20.26
N GLU A 54 -94.28 -24.32 20.46
CA GLU A 54 -93.11 -25.09 20.88
C GLU A 54 -92.05 -25.13 19.75
N ASP A 55 -92.44 -25.40 18.50
CA ASP A 55 -91.55 -25.36 17.33
C ASP A 55 -90.92 -23.97 17.13
N LEU A 56 -91.70 -22.90 17.30
CA LEU A 56 -91.20 -21.54 17.18
C LEU A 56 -90.22 -21.19 18.31
N LYS A 57 -90.50 -21.63 19.54
CA LYS A 57 -89.56 -21.48 20.65
C LYS A 57 -88.25 -22.21 20.39
N GLU A 58 -88.30 -23.44 19.88
CA GLU A 58 -87.09 -24.19 19.53
C GLU A 58 -86.30 -23.50 18.41
N ARG A 59 -86.97 -22.98 17.39
CA ARG A 59 -86.33 -22.17 16.34
C ARG A 59 -85.68 -20.91 16.91
N ASP A 60 -86.36 -20.17 17.78
CA ASP A 60 -85.81 -18.98 18.43
C ASP A 60 -84.58 -19.33 19.30
N GLU A 61 -84.62 -20.44 20.02
CA GLU A 61 -83.48 -20.93 20.80
C GLU A 61 -82.29 -21.35 19.92
N ASN A 62 -82.54 -22.02 18.80
CA ASN A 62 -81.50 -22.40 17.85
C ASN A 62 -80.89 -21.18 17.15
N VAL A 63 -81.70 -20.19 16.77
CA VAL A 63 -81.21 -18.91 16.23
C VAL A 63 -80.32 -18.21 17.25
N LYS A 64 -80.73 -18.13 18.52
CA LYS A 64 -79.88 -17.55 19.59
C LYS A 64 -78.55 -18.26 19.74
N LYS A 65 -78.54 -19.61 19.71
CA LYS A 65 -77.30 -20.40 19.79
C LYS A 65 -76.37 -20.11 18.59
N GLU A 66 -76.90 -20.01 17.38
CA GLU A 66 -76.11 -19.68 16.19
C GLU A 66 -75.59 -18.23 16.22
N GLU A 67 -76.41 -17.28 16.67
CA GLU A 67 -75.95 -15.90 16.89
C GLU A 67 -74.81 -15.81 17.91
N GLU A 68 -74.88 -16.57 19.01
CA GLU A 68 -73.78 -16.63 19.98
C GLU A 68 -72.51 -17.26 19.41
N LYS A 69 -72.63 -18.31 18.60
CA LYS A 69 -71.49 -18.92 17.90
C LYS A 69 -70.85 -17.92 16.93
N LEU A 70 -71.66 -17.17 16.18
CA LEU A 70 -71.19 -16.11 15.28
C LEU A 70 -70.53 -14.96 16.04
N LYS A 71 -71.09 -14.50 17.15
CA LYS A 71 -70.45 -13.49 18.01
C LYS A 71 -69.07 -13.96 18.49
N LYS A 72 -68.97 -15.21 18.94
CA LYS A 72 -67.70 -15.82 19.37
C LYS A 72 -66.70 -15.93 18.23
N SER A 73 -67.14 -16.29 17.01
CA SER A 73 -66.24 -16.39 15.84
C SER A 73 -65.75 -15.01 15.38
N ILE A 74 -66.61 -13.98 15.40
CA ILE A 74 -66.23 -12.59 15.07
C ILE A 74 -65.14 -12.08 16.01
N VAL A 75 -65.29 -12.29 17.32
CA VAL A 75 -64.27 -11.87 18.31
C VAL A 75 -62.94 -12.59 18.06
N LYS A 76 -62.96 -13.90 17.78
CA LYS A 76 -61.76 -14.67 17.44
C LYS A 76 -61.10 -14.16 16.15
N TYR A 77 -61.89 -13.86 15.12
CA TYR A 77 -61.39 -13.35 13.84
C TYR A 77 -60.77 -11.96 13.99
N ASN A 78 -61.42 -11.05 14.72
CA ASN A 78 -60.87 -9.72 15.01
C ASN A 78 -59.55 -9.81 15.77
N LYS A 79 -59.44 -10.71 16.76
CA LYS A 79 -58.19 -10.96 17.48
C LYS A 79 -57.10 -11.49 16.54
N PHE A 80 -57.44 -12.44 15.67
CA PHE A 80 -56.50 -12.97 14.67
C PHE A 80 -55.99 -11.89 13.72
N LEU A 81 -56.86 -11.00 13.23
CA LEU A 81 -56.46 -9.88 12.38
C LEU A 81 -55.51 -8.92 13.10
N GLN A 82 -55.83 -8.53 14.34
CA GLN A 82 -54.96 -7.67 15.15
C GLN A 82 -53.58 -8.30 15.38
N GLU A 83 -53.53 -9.60 15.70
CA GLU A 83 -52.27 -10.32 15.88
C GLU A 83 -51.48 -10.43 14.57
N ASN A 84 -52.17 -10.65 13.44
CA ASN A 84 -51.54 -10.70 12.12
C ASN A 84 -50.94 -9.35 11.73
N ASP A 85 -51.71 -8.27 11.89
CA ASP A 85 -51.23 -6.90 11.65
C ASP A 85 -50.05 -6.56 12.56
N ALA A 86 -50.11 -6.95 13.84
CA ALA A 86 -48.99 -6.75 14.77
C ALA A 86 -47.74 -7.56 14.37
N ARG A 87 -47.89 -8.77 13.79
CA ARG A 87 -46.75 -9.53 13.24
C ARG A 87 -46.18 -8.85 11.99
N ARG A 88 -47.05 -8.43 11.07
CA ARG A 88 -46.66 -7.73 9.84
C ARG A 88 -45.93 -6.43 10.14
N LEU A 89 -46.45 -5.61 11.05
CA LEU A 89 -45.83 -4.35 11.46
C LEU A 89 -44.45 -4.58 12.10
N ARG A 90 -44.29 -5.62 12.93
CA ARG A 90 -42.98 -5.97 13.51
C ARG A 90 -41.98 -6.40 12.45
N ALA A 91 -42.41 -7.23 11.49
CA ALA A 91 -41.56 -7.66 10.38
C ALA A 91 -41.11 -6.47 9.52
N ILE A 92 -42.02 -5.54 9.20
CA ILE A 92 -41.71 -4.32 8.45
C ILE A 92 -40.69 -3.46 9.22
N LYS A 93 -40.95 -3.16 10.50
CA LYS A 93 -40.03 -2.35 11.32
C LYS A 93 -38.63 -2.98 11.41
N LYS A 94 -38.55 -4.31 11.56
CA LYS A 94 -37.27 -5.03 11.58
C LYS A 94 -36.54 -4.90 10.25
N ALA A 95 -37.23 -5.13 9.13
CA ALA A 95 -36.66 -4.99 7.80
C ALA A 95 -36.21 -3.55 7.50
N GLU A 96 -36.96 -2.54 7.95
CA GLU A 96 -36.59 -1.13 7.82
C GLU A 96 -35.35 -0.79 8.65
N ALA A 97 -35.26 -1.28 9.88
CA ALA A 97 -34.08 -1.09 10.73
C ALA A 97 -32.83 -1.74 10.12
N GLU A 98 -32.95 -2.97 9.60
CA GLU A 98 -31.85 -3.65 8.90
C GLU A 98 -31.42 -2.87 7.64
N ARG A 99 -32.37 -2.40 6.83
CA ARG A 99 -32.08 -1.56 5.66
C ARG A 99 -31.39 -0.25 6.05
N ALA A 100 -31.81 0.40 7.13
CA ALA A 100 -31.17 1.62 7.62
C ALA A 100 -29.73 1.35 8.07
N GLN A 101 -29.48 0.24 8.77
CA GLN A 101 -28.13 -0.16 9.15
C GLN A 101 -27.25 -0.47 7.94
N ILE A 102 -27.78 -1.15 6.92
CA ILE A 102 -27.06 -1.42 5.67
C ILE A 102 -26.68 -0.09 5.00
N ARG A 103 -27.59 0.88 4.92
CA ARG A 103 -27.28 2.21 4.34
C ARG A 103 -26.15 2.93 5.08
N LEU A 104 -26.15 2.90 6.41
CA LEU A 104 -25.08 3.52 7.20
C LEU A 104 -23.73 2.83 6.96
N LYS A 105 -23.70 1.50 6.93
CA LYS A 105 -22.48 0.74 6.63
C LYS A 105 -21.98 0.98 5.20
N GLU A 106 -22.89 1.09 4.24
CA GLU A 106 -22.55 1.38 2.84
C GLU A 106 -21.90 2.76 2.70
N LEU A 107 -22.44 3.77 3.38
CA LEU A 107 -21.83 5.11 3.41
C LEU A 107 -20.44 5.08 4.03
N GLU A 108 -20.23 4.29 5.09
CA GLU A 108 -18.92 4.15 5.71
C GLU A 108 -17.92 3.43 4.79
N ILE A 109 -18.34 2.37 4.11
CA ILE A 109 -17.54 1.68 3.09
C ILE A 109 -17.13 2.66 1.99
N GLN A 110 -18.06 3.50 1.52
CA GLN A 110 -17.76 4.50 0.50
C GLN A 110 -16.72 5.52 0.96
N LYS A 111 -16.82 6.01 2.20
CA LYS A 111 -15.81 6.91 2.79
C LYS A 111 -14.44 6.24 2.89
N LEU A 112 -14.39 5.04 3.46
CA LEU A 112 -13.14 4.28 3.62
C LEU A 112 -12.50 3.96 2.28
N ASN A 113 -13.30 3.63 1.25
CA ASN A 113 -12.78 3.42 -0.10
C ASN A 113 -12.18 4.69 -0.69
N ALA A 114 -12.87 5.84 -0.56
CA ALA A 114 -12.35 7.12 -1.02
C ALA A 114 -11.04 7.49 -0.31
N GLU A 115 -10.96 7.29 1.01
CA GLU A 115 -9.72 7.49 1.77
C GLU A 115 -8.60 6.54 1.28
N ASN A 116 -8.91 5.28 1.04
CA ASN A 116 -7.95 4.30 0.53
C ASN A 116 -7.41 4.71 -0.85
N ASP A 117 -8.28 5.16 -1.75
CA ASP A 117 -7.89 5.67 -3.08
C ASP A 117 -6.93 6.86 -2.96
N THR A 118 -7.21 7.80 -2.03
CA THR A 118 -6.30 8.93 -1.81
C THR A 118 -4.94 8.50 -1.25
N LEU A 119 -4.91 7.53 -0.33
CA LEU A 119 -3.68 6.99 0.23
C LEU A 119 -2.87 6.22 -0.82
N LEU A 120 -3.53 5.47 -1.70
CA LEU A 120 -2.87 4.78 -2.81
C LEU A 120 -2.22 5.77 -3.78
N ALA A 121 -2.91 6.85 -4.14
CA ALA A 121 -2.35 7.90 -4.97
C ALA A 121 -1.14 8.59 -4.31
N GLN A 122 -1.22 8.87 -3.00
CA GLN A 122 -0.09 9.44 -2.25
C GLN A 122 1.10 8.48 -2.19
N LYS A 123 0.85 7.19 -1.96
CA LYS A 123 1.89 6.15 -1.96
C LYS A 123 2.61 6.11 -3.30
N GLU A 124 1.88 6.10 -4.41
CA GLU A 124 2.49 6.08 -5.74
C GLU A 124 3.36 7.33 -6.01
N LEU A 125 2.89 8.51 -5.59
CA LEU A 125 3.67 9.74 -5.68
C LEU A 125 4.97 9.67 -4.86
N LEU A 126 4.90 9.15 -3.64
CA LEU A 126 6.07 8.98 -2.78
C LEU A 126 7.04 7.94 -3.34
N GLU A 127 6.55 6.81 -3.83
CA GLU A 127 7.37 5.79 -4.50
C GLU A 127 8.08 6.38 -5.73
N ASN A 128 7.39 7.19 -6.53
CA ASN A 128 8.00 7.92 -7.64
C ASN A 128 9.13 8.86 -7.19
N ARG A 129 8.94 9.59 -6.08
CA ARG A 129 9.97 10.47 -5.53
C ARG A 129 11.17 9.69 -5.03
N VAL A 130 10.94 8.58 -4.33
CA VAL A 130 12.00 7.69 -3.85
C VAL A 130 12.77 7.13 -5.04
N ARG A 131 12.09 6.60 -6.07
CA ARG A 131 12.73 6.10 -7.30
C ARG A 131 13.63 7.12 -7.99
N LYS A 132 13.20 8.39 -8.04
CA LYS A 132 14.03 9.46 -8.60
C LYS A 132 15.25 9.73 -7.71
N ALA A 133 15.05 9.82 -6.40
CA ALA A 133 16.13 10.06 -5.44
C ALA A 133 17.19 8.93 -5.47
N THR A 134 16.76 7.67 -5.55
CA THR A 134 17.67 6.53 -5.66
C THR A 134 18.49 6.60 -6.94
N TRP A 135 17.86 6.94 -8.07
CA TRP A 135 18.59 7.13 -9.34
C TRP A 135 19.66 8.23 -9.24
N TYR A 136 19.33 9.37 -8.64
CA TYR A 136 20.31 10.44 -8.41
C TYR A 136 21.43 10.02 -7.47
N GLN A 137 21.12 9.28 -6.41
CA GLN A 137 22.13 8.78 -5.48
C GLN A 137 23.10 7.83 -6.18
N GLU A 138 22.59 6.85 -6.94
CA GLU A 138 23.43 5.92 -7.70
C GLU A 138 24.33 6.64 -8.71
N PHE A 139 23.78 7.66 -9.39
CA PHE A 139 24.54 8.51 -10.29
C PHE A 139 25.68 9.25 -9.56
N LEU A 140 25.39 9.89 -8.42
CA LEU A 140 26.39 10.61 -7.64
C LEU A 140 27.48 9.68 -7.08
N GLU A 141 27.11 8.49 -6.61
CA GLU A 141 28.07 7.47 -6.16
C GLU A 141 28.99 7.03 -7.31
N ARG A 142 28.44 6.86 -8.51
CA ARG A 142 29.23 6.51 -9.71
C ARG A 142 30.17 7.64 -10.11
N ALA A 143 29.70 8.88 -10.11
CA ALA A 143 30.51 10.07 -10.40
C ALA A 143 31.64 10.23 -9.38
N ALA A 144 31.36 10.07 -8.09
CA ALA A 144 32.35 10.12 -7.02
C ALA A 144 33.45 9.05 -7.23
N LYS A 145 33.07 7.81 -7.54
CA LYS A 145 34.02 6.72 -7.85
C LYS A 145 34.90 7.05 -9.05
N MET A 146 34.33 7.62 -10.11
CA MET A 146 35.08 8.02 -11.31
C MET A 146 36.07 9.16 -11.01
N SER A 147 35.63 10.21 -10.30
CA SER A 147 36.51 11.32 -9.92
C SER A 147 37.70 10.86 -9.07
N GLY A 148 37.49 9.90 -8.16
CA GLY A 148 38.55 9.30 -7.37
C GLY A 148 39.57 8.53 -8.23
N LYS A 149 39.12 7.85 -9.29
CA LYS A 149 40.02 7.20 -10.26
C LYS A 149 40.81 8.22 -11.07
N GLU A 150 40.18 9.30 -11.53
CA GLU A 150 40.85 10.37 -12.28
C GLU A 150 41.91 11.10 -11.45
N LEU A 151 41.64 11.35 -10.16
CA LEU A 151 42.63 11.89 -9.23
C LEU A 151 43.85 10.97 -9.11
N LYS A 152 43.63 9.66 -8.89
CA LYS A 152 44.72 8.67 -8.82
C LYS A 152 45.55 8.64 -10.11
N LEU A 153 44.89 8.68 -11.27
CA LEU A 153 45.56 8.69 -12.57
C LEU A 153 46.38 9.97 -12.78
N ARG A 154 45.84 11.14 -12.41
CA ARG A 154 46.59 12.42 -12.44
C ARG A 154 47.81 12.38 -11.54
N HIS A 155 47.70 11.83 -10.33
CA HIS A 155 48.86 11.66 -9.45
C HIS A 155 49.93 10.76 -10.07
N PHE A 156 49.55 9.63 -10.65
CA PHE A 156 50.50 8.74 -11.35
C PHE A 156 51.22 9.45 -12.49
N HIS A 157 50.48 10.14 -13.38
CA HIS A 157 51.09 10.91 -14.47
C HIS A 157 51.98 12.05 -13.97
N SER A 158 51.60 12.74 -12.89
CA SER A 158 52.44 13.79 -12.30
C SER A 158 53.76 13.22 -11.76
N THR A 159 53.73 12.06 -11.10
CA THR A 159 54.95 11.37 -10.64
C THR A 159 55.81 10.93 -11.81
N ALA A 160 55.23 10.28 -12.82
CA ALA A 160 55.96 9.85 -14.01
C ALA A 160 56.60 11.03 -14.77
N ALA A 161 55.92 12.17 -14.85
CA ALA A 161 56.47 13.39 -15.44
C ALA A 161 57.68 13.93 -14.66
N LYS A 162 57.63 13.90 -13.32
CA LYS A 162 58.76 14.27 -12.46
C LYS A 162 59.95 13.34 -12.68
N GLU A 163 59.73 12.04 -12.71
CA GLU A 163 60.78 11.04 -12.95
C GLU A 163 61.41 11.21 -14.34
N THR A 164 60.59 11.44 -15.37
CA THR A 164 61.05 11.70 -16.74
C THR A 164 61.91 12.96 -16.81
N LEU A 165 61.50 14.03 -16.11
CA LEU A 165 62.27 15.26 -16.03
C LEU A 165 63.61 15.05 -15.33
N LEU A 166 63.64 14.33 -14.21
CA LEU A 166 64.88 14.00 -13.49
C LEU A 166 65.84 13.19 -14.39
N PHE A 167 65.32 12.22 -15.13
CA PHE A 167 66.13 11.45 -16.08
C PHE A 167 66.72 12.33 -17.19
N ALA A 168 65.92 13.23 -17.77
CA ALA A 168 66.39 14.17 -18.78
C ALA A 168 67.49 15.12 -18.23
N GLN A 169 67.31 15.61 -17.00
CA GLN A 169 68.32 16.42 -16.31
C GLN A 169 69.61 15.64 -16.08
N LEU A 170 69.52 14.41 -15.55
CA LEU A 170 70.68 13.54 -15.36
C LEU A 170 71.42 13.29 -16.67
N LYS A 171 70.69 12.95 -17.74
CA LYS A 171 71.27 12.76 -19.08
C LYS A 171 72.02 14.01 -19.54
N ALA A 172 71.43 15.19 -19.39
CA ALA A 172 72.10 16.45 -19.75
C ALA A 172 73.36 16.71 -18.91
N THR A 173 73.32 16.46 -17.59
CA THR A 173 74.50 16.64 -16.73
C THR A 173 75.64 15.67 -17.10
N ILE A 174 75.32 14.43 -17.44
CA ILE A 174 76.32 13.44 -17.90
C ILE A 174 76.95 13.91 -19.21
N CYS A 175 76.15 14.33 -20.19
CA CYS A 175 76.67 14.87 -21.45
C CYS A 175 77.58 16.08 -21.21
N ASN A 176 77.18 17.03 -20.34
CA ASN A 176 77.98 18.22 -20.03
C ASN A 176 79.34 17.85 -19.41
N ILE A 177 79.36 16.96 -18.41
CA ILE A 177 80.60 16.50 -17.77
C ILE A 177 81.47 15.73 -18.77
N TYR A 178 80.84 14.89 -19.59
CA TYR A 178 81.52 14.13 -20.64
C TYR A 178 82.23 15.07 -21.64
N GLN A 179 81.51 16.08 -22.16
CA GLN A 179 82.07 17.11 -23.04
C GLN A 179 83.26 17.83 -22.40
N MET A 180 83.15 18.21 -21.12
CA MET A 180 84.27 18.79 -20.40
C MET A 180 85.50 17.86 -20.40
N ILE A 181 85.34 16.57 -20.11
CA ILE A 181 86.45 15.60 -20.03
C ILE A 181 87.05 15.27 -21.39
N THR A 182 86.25 15.14 -22.45
CA THR A 182 86.76 14.85 -23.80
C THR A 182 87.59 15.99 -24.38
N HIS A 183 87.29 17.25 -24.02
CA HIS A 183 88.19 18.35 -24.33
C HIS A 183 89.60 18.16 -23.72
N TYR A 184 89.73 17.45 -22.60
CA TYR A 184 91.02 17.13 -21.96
C TYR A 184 91.64 15.81 -22.45
N LYS A 185 90.84 14.81 -22.83
CA LYS A 185 91.28 13.52 -23.38
C LYS A 185 90.73 13.38 -24.79
N ARG A 186 91.57 13.52 -25.83
CA ARG A 186 91.24 13.43 -27.27
C ARG A 186 90.65 12.07 -27.73
N VAL A 187 89.53 11.65 -27.14
CA VAL A 187 88.82 10.40 -27.41
C VAL A 187 87.33 10.73 -27.47
N SER A 188 86.69 10.49 -28.62
CA SER A 188 85.27 10.80 -28.84
C SER A 188 84.41 9.54 -28.86
N VAL A 189 83.30 9.59 -28.15
CA VAL A 189 82.20 8.62 -28.12
C VAL A 189 80.93 9.37 -28.52
N ASP A 190 80.00 8.63 -29.09
CA ASP A 190 78.72 9.13 -29.57
C ASP A 190 77.94 9.91 -28.49
N THR A 191 77.35 11.02 -28.91
CA THR A 191 76.62 11.95 -28.03
C THR A 191 75.28 11.41 -27.55
N GLU A 192 74.71 10.40 -28.21
CA GLU A 192 73.40 9.83 -27.86
C GLU A 192 73.49 8.63 -26.90
N ASP A 193 74.64 7.95 -26.82
CA ASP A 193 74.88 6.80 -25.95
C ASP A 193 75.38 7.22 -24.55
N THR A 194 74.42 7.58 -23.69
CA THR A 194 74.70 8.11 -22.34
C THR A 194 75.34 7.07 -21.42
N PHE A 195 75.14 5.77 -21.67
CA PHE A 195 75.75 4.69 -20.89
C PHE A 195 77.26 4.65 -21.11
N LYS A 196 77.71 4.69 -22.37
CA LYS A 196 79.14 4.74 -22.69
C LYS A 196 79.80 6.03 -22.22
N GLN A 197 79.11 7.16 -22.28
CA GLN A 197 79.60 8.43 -21.71
C GLN A 197 79.83 8.32 -20.21
N LEU A 198 78.88 7.75 -19.46
CA LEU A 198 79.00 7.54 -18.02
C LEU A 198 80.14 6.55 -17.68
N GLU A 199 80.31 5.50 -18.47
CA GLU A 199 81.40 4.54 -18.33
C GLU A 199 82.77 5.24 -18.50
N MET A 200 82.93 6.12 -19.50
CA MET A 200 84.15 6.91 -19.67
C MET A 200 84.40 7.87 -18.50
N VAL A 201 83.36 8.56 -18.00
CA VAL A 201 83.46 9.44 -16.83
C VAL A 201 83.94 8.64 -15.61
N ASN A 202 83.35 7.46 -15.36
CA ASN A 202 83.74 6.58 -14.26
C ASN A 202 85.19 6.08 -14.40
N ASN A 203 85.59 5.65 -15.59
CA ASN A 203 86.96 5.18 -15.85
C ASN A 203 87.98 6.30 -15.68
N ALA A 204 87.68 7.52 -16.15
CA ALA A 204 88.55 8.69 -15.95
C ALA A 204 88.69 9.04 -14.46
N LYS A 205 87.60 8.96 -13.69
CA LYS A 205 87.62 9.15 -12.23
C LYS A 205 88.48 8.11 -11.53
N ILE A 206 88.34 6.82 -11.89
CA ILE A 206 89.15 5.73 -11.33
C ILE A 206 90.63 5.97 -11.60
N LEU A 207 91.00 6.33 -12.83
CA LEU A 207 92.39 6.62 -13.18
C LEU A 207 92.96 7.81 -12.41
N LEU A 208 92.15 8.86 -12.16
CA LEU A 208 92.56 9.99 -11.33
C LEU A 208 92.80 9.57 -9.88
N ILE A 209 91.87 8.82 -9.28
CA ILE A 209 92.01 8.29 -7.92
C ILE A 209 93.27 7.42 -7.81
N GLN A 210 93.50 6.54 -8.78
CA GLN A 210 94.71 5.71 -8.84
C GLN A 210 95.97 6.58 -8.95
N LYS A 211 95.97 7.61 -9.81
CA LYS A 211 97.12 8.52 -9.94
C LYS A 211 97.41 9.28 -8.64
N TYR A 212 96.39 9.81 -7.96
CA TYR A 212 96.56 10.47 -6.66
C TYR A 212 97.07 9.48 -5.59
N PHE A 213 96.57 8.26 -5.56
CA PHE A 213 97.05 7.22 -4.65
C PHE A 213 98.53 6.88 -4.89
N GLN A 214 98.95 6.77 -6.16
CA GLN A 214 100.36 6.55 -6.51
C GLN A 214 101.25 7.74 -6.10
N ILE A 215 100.78 8.97 -6.28
CA ILE A 215 101.51 10.18 -5.85
C ILE A 215 101.63 10.21 -4.31
N MET A 216 100.55 9.95 -3.58
CA MET A 216 100.58 9.90 -2.12
C MET A 216 101.56 8.83 -1.61
N LYS A 217 101.56 7.65 -2.24
CA LYS A 217 102.50 6.57 -1.92
C LYS A 217 103.96 6.98 -2.19
N ALA A 218 104.22 7.65 -3.31
CA ALA A 218 105.55 8.14 -3.64
C ALA A 218 106.06 9.19 -2.63
N ILE A 219 105.19 10.10 -2.18
CA ILE A 219 105.53 11.10 -1.16
C ILE A 219 105.83 10.42 0.19
N ASP A 220 105.04 9.42 0.59
CA ASP A 220 105.29 8.64 1.82
C ASP A 220 106.64 7.90 1.76
N ASP A 221 106.98 7.33 0.61
CA ASP A 221 108.26 6.64 0.39
C ASP A 221 109.44 7.62 0.39
N GLU A 222 109.27 8.81 -0.18
CA GLU A 222 110.29 9.88 -0.21
C GLU A 222 110.51 10.52 1.17
N LEU A 223 109.45 10.70 1.97
CA LEU A 223 109.53 11.11 3.38
C LEU A 223 110.28 10.05 4.21
N LYS A 224 109.97 8.76 4.03
CA LYS A 224 110.70 7.67 4.69
C LYS A 224 112.19 7.65 4.30
N PHE A 225 112.49 7.85 3.02
CA PHE A 225 113.87 7.91 2.52
C PHE A 225 114.64 9.10 3.12
N ASN A 226 114.02 10.27 3.22
CA ASN A 226 114.65 11.48 3.76
C ASN A 226 114.86 11.42 5.29
N ILE A 227 113.99 10.71 6.02
CA ILE A 227 114.19 10.42 7.46
C ILE A 227 115.37 9.44 7.66
N MET A 228 115.59 8.48 6.76
CA MET A 228 116.71 7.54 6.82
C MET A 228 118.07 8.11 6.39
N THR A 229 118.11 9.25 5.67
CA THR A 229 119.34 9.75 5.00
C THR A 229 119.88 11.09 5.54
N ARG A 230 119.21 11.75 6.50
CA ARG A 230 119.78 12.94 7.17
C ARG A 230 120.91 12.53 8.13
N PRO A 231 122.15 13.08 7.97
CA PRO A 231 123.19 12.95 8.98
C PRO A 231 122.88 13.90 10.15
N ASN A 232 122.90 13.36 11.38
CA ASN A 232 122.75 14.10 12.62
C ASN A 232 123.93 15.10 12.79
N ARG A 233 123.72 16.38 12.49
CA ARG A 233 124.58 17.52 12.84
C ARG A 233 123.62 18.68 13.10
N THR A 234 123.65 19.42 14.21
CA THR A 234 124.69 19.85 15.16
C THR A 234 124.01 19.97 16.55
N GLU A 235 124.71 19.98 17.69
CA GLU A 235 125.38 21.17 18.24
C GLU A 235 126.35 20.78 19.37
N GLU A 236 127.61 21.12 19.15
CA GLU A 236 128.60 21.41 20.19
C GLU A 236 128.36 22.87 20.64
N LYS A 237 128.11 23.07 21.94
CA LYS A 237 128.40 24.32 22.66
C LYS A 237 128.73 24.01 24.13
N ASP A 238 130.00 24.23 24.46
CA ASP A 238 130.54 24.85 25.68
C ASP A 238 130.11 24.37 27.08
N SER A 239 131.03 23.65 27.75
CA SER A 239 131.43 23.84 29.16
C SER A 239 132.80 23.16 29.35
N ARG A 240 133.91 23.88 29.61
CA ARG A 240 134.52 24.10 30.96
C ARG A 240 134.30 22.88 31.87
N ASP A 241 135.28 22.12 32.32
CA ASP A 241 136.70 22.36 32.65
C ASP A 241 137.61 21.22 32.16
#